data_AF-A0A285IG12-F1
#
_entry.id   AF-A0A285IG12-F1
#
_cell.length_a   1.000
_cell.length_b   1.000
_cell.length_c   1.000
_cell.angle_alpha   90.00
_cell.angle_beta   90.00
_cell.angle_gamma   90.00
#
_symmetry.space_group_name_H-M   'P 1'
#
loop_
_entity.id
_entity.type
_entity.pdbx_description
1 polymer ?
#
loop_
_entity_poly.entity_id
_entity_poly.type
_entity_poly.pdbx_seq_one_letter_code
_entity_poly.pdbx_strand_id
1 'polypeptide(L)'
;MTTTDNPLLRELQQVHDMLRRDLARCTDSALSSAQLRDEVKRLDCLRYCRLVHSHHGGEDVALFPAVRRSAPHLSDVVDQLEADHQLIAGLLDEVEAAARRTGEVEASAWADDADARGRLAEALRELSGHLHGHLDREEEALAPVLLSWQEWPR
;
A
#
# COMPACT_ATOMS: atom_id res chain seq x y z
N MET A 1 -10.25 -5.87 33.45
CA MET A 1 -9.28 -5.00 32.76
C MET A 1 -9.42 -5.30 31.29
N THR A 2 -9.99 -4.38 30.52
CA THR A 2 -10.34 -4.59 29.11
C THR A 2 -9.09 -4.43 28.25
N THR A 3 -8.64 -5.54 27.65
CA THR A 3 -7.63 -5.64 26.59
C THR A 3 -8.16 -5.04 25.29
N THR A 4 -8.43 -3.72 25.27
CA THR A 4 -8.98 -3.05 24.08
C THR A 4 -7.99 -2.08 23.42
N ASP A 5 -6.81 -1.89 24.00
CA ASP A 5 -5.81 -0.95 23.47
C ASP A 5 -4.46 -1.65 23.37
N ASN A 6 -4.04 -1.94 22.14
CA ASN A 6 -2.69 -2.38 21.81
C ASN A 6 -2.05 -1.34 20.87
N PRO A 7 -0.88 -0.79 21.22
CA PRO A 7 -0.25 0.29 20.46
C PRO A 7 0.18 -0.14 19.05
N LEU A 8 0.60 -1.40 18.87
CA LEU A 8 1.00 -1.94 17.57
C LEU A 8 -0.20 -2.06 16.64
N LEU A 9 -1.34 -2.56 17.14
CA LEU A 9 -2.59 -2.59 16.35
C LEU A 9 -3.04 -1.18 15.96
N ARG A 10 -2.94 -0.20 16.87
CA ARG A 10 -3.26 1.20 16.55
C ARG A 10 -2.32 1.78 15.49
N GLU A 11 -1.02 1.50 15.59
CA GLU A 11 -0.04 1.95 14.61
C GLU A 11 -0.33 1.35 13.22
N LEU A 12 -0.58 0.04 13.16
CA LEU A 12 -0.98 -0.66 11.94
C LEU A 12 -2.19 0.01 11.26
N GLN A 13 -3.28 0.18 12.01
CA GLN A 13 -4.51 0.82 11.51
C GLN A 13 -4.26 2.27 11.07
N GLN A 14 -3.45 3.03 11.79
CA GLN A 14 -3.11 4.41 11.42
C GLN A 14 -2.30 4.48 10.13
N VAL A 15 -1.35 3.57 9.94
CA VAL A 15 -0.58 3.46 8.71
C VAL A 15 -1.51 3.07 7.57
N HIS A 16 -2.37 2.06 7.74
CA HIS A 16 -3.31 1.64 6.71
C HIS A 16 -4.27 2.76 6.30
N ASP A 17 -4.82 3.49 7.25
CA ASP A 17 -5.65 4.66 6.99
C ASP A 17 -4.91 5.74 6.19
N MET A 18 -3.62 5.95 6.47
CA MET A 18 -2.78 6.82 5.65
C MET A 18 -2.60 6.25 4.24
N LEU A 19 -2.30 4.95 4.09
CA LEU A 19 -2.13 4.32 2.78
C LEU A 19 -3.40 4.44 1.91
N ARG A 20 -4.59 4.19 2.49
CA ARG A 20 -5.88 4.35 1.81
C ARG A 20 -6.08 5.79 1.31
N ARG A 21 -5.83 6.78 2.18
CA ARG A 21 -5.97 8.21 1.82
C ARG A 21 -4.98 8.64 0.74
N ASP A 22 -3.75 8.15 0.80
CA ASP A 22 -2.67 8.56 -0.10
C ASP A 22 -2.88 7.96 -1.50
N LEU A 23 -3.36 6.71 -1.57
CA LEU A 23 -3.75 6.07 -2.82
C LEU A 23 -4.89 6.82 -3.53
N ALA A 24 -5.90 7.25 -2.77
CA ALA A 24 -6.99 8.05 -3.31
C ALA A 24 -6.46 9.37 -3.92
N ARG A 25 -5.56 10.07 -3.22
CA ARG A 25 -4.94 11.30 -3.74
C ARG A 25 -4.12 11.07 -5.01
N CYS A 26 -3.44 9.93 -5.11
CA CYS A 26 -2.71 9.55 -6.32
C CYS A 26 -3.65 9.29 -7.50
N THR A 27 -4.73 8.57 -7.25
CA THR A 27 -5.75 8.25 -8.26
C THR A 27 -6.40 9.53 -8.80
N ASP A 28 -6.82 10.44 -7.91
CA ASP A 28 -7.41 11.73 -8.27
C ASP A 28 -6.43 12.61 -9.06
N SER A 29 -5.16 12.55 -8.69
CA SER A 29 -4.09 13.30 -9.34
C SER A 29 -3.85 12.83 -10.77
N ALA A 30 -3.80 11.52 -11.01
CA ALA A 30 -3.60 10.92 -12.33
C ALA A 30 -4.74 11.26 -13.31
N LEU A 31 -5.95 11.48 -12.80
CA LEU A 31 -7.11 11.86 -13.60
C LEU A 31 -7.19 13.36 -13.90
N SER A 32 -6.35 14.20 -13.28
CA SER A 32 -6.36 15.65 -13.46
C SER A 32 -5.46 16.12 -14.61
N SER A 33 -5.70 17.32 -15.17
CA SER A 33 -5.03 17.84 -16.38
C SER A 33 -4.11 19.06 -16.17
N ALA A 34 -3.67 19.35 -14.94
CA ALA A 34 -3.03 20.62 -14.59
C ALA A 34 -1.49 20.53 -14.46
N GLN A 35 -0.79 20.82 -15.56
CA GLN A 35 0.65 20.62 -15.79
C GLN A 35 1.64 21.12 -14.72
N LEU A 36 1.45 22.29 -14.09
CA LEU A 36 2.38 22.77 -13.04
C LEU A 36 2.24 22.04 -11.70
N ARG A 37 1.17 21.26 -11.50
CA ARG A 37 0.95 20.43 -10.30
C ARG A 37 1.33 18.97 -10.54
N ASP A 38 1.58 18.57 -11.78
CA ASP A 38 1.74 17.16 -12.14
C ASP A 38 3.08 16.59 -11.65
N GLU A 39 4.17 17.37 -11.64
CA GLU A 39 5.46 16.89 -11.12
C GLU A 39 5.42 16.59 -9.62
N VAL A 40 4.85 17.50 -8.81
CA VAL A 40 4.71 17.31 -7.36
C VAL A 40 3.84 16.09 -7.07
N LYS A 41 2.69 15.98 -7.74
CA LYS A 41 1.78 14.84 -7.60
C LYS A 41 2.43 13.50 -7.98
N ARG A 42 3.19 13.49 -9.07
CA ARG A 42 3.97 12.32 -9.52
C ARG A 42 4.98 11.89 -8.46
N LEU A 43 5.73 12.84 -7.90
CA LEU A 43 6.69 12.56 -6.83
C LEU A 43 6.00 12.02 -5.58
N ASP A 44 4.82 12.52 -5.25
CA ASP A 44 4.01 12.00 -4.13
C ASP A 44 3.60 10.54 -4.38
N CYS A 45 3.21 10.17 -5.60
CA CYS A 45 2.88 8.78 -5.91
C CYS A 45 4.10 7.85 -5.87
N LEU A 46 5.26 8.31 -6.31
CA LEU A 46 6.51 7.55 -6.14
C LEU A 46 6.92 7.42 -4.67
N ARG A 47 6.64 8.43 -3.83
CA ARG A 47 6.88 8.34 -2.38
C ARG A 47 5.93 7.35 -1.73
N TYR A 48 4.66 7.38 -2.13
CA TYR A 48 3.65 6.42 -1.71
C TYR A 48 4.06 4.98 -2.03
N CYS A 49 4.54 4.69 -3.24
CA CYS A 49 4.96 3.33 -3.60
C CYS A 49 6.08 2.81 -2.68
N ARG A 50 7.11 3.64 -2.44
CA ARG A 50 8.18 3.32 -1.48
C ARG A 50 7.68 3.08 -0.06
N LEU A 51 6.67 3.83 0.37
CA LEU A 51 6.09 3.69 1.70
C LEU A 51 5.37 2.34 1.86
N VAL A 52 4.57 1.93 0.87
CA VAL A 52 3.90 0.62 0.88
C VAL A 52 4.91 -0.52 0.88
N HIS A 53 5.96 -0.45 0.03
CA HIS A 53 7.04 -1.45 0.05
C HIS A 53 7.73 -1.55 1.41
N SER A 54 8.00 -0.41 2.06
CA SER A 54 8.65 -0.41 3.38
C SER A 54 7.74 -0.95 4.48
N HIS A 55 6.44 -0.67 4.39
CA HIS A 55 5.42 -1.16 5.33
C HIS A 55 5.31 -2.69 5.26
N HIS A 56 4.96 -3.22 4.08
CA HIS A 56 4.84 -4.66 3.86
C HIS A 56 6.16 -5.41 4.13
N GLY A 57 7.29 -4.83 3.72
CA GLY A 57 8.60 -5.42 4.00
C GLY A 57 8.92 -5.49 5.50
N GLY A 58 8.40 -4.55 6.30
CA GLY A 58 8.51 -4.59 7.76
C GLY A 58 7.67 -5.71 8.38
N GLU A 59 6.48 -5.93 7.83
CA GLU A 59 5.57 -7.00 8.28
C GLU A 59 6.13 -8.38 7.98
N ASP A 60 6.60 -8.59 6.75
CA ASP A 60 7.20 -9.85 6.29
C ASP A 60 8.39 -10.28 7.16
N VAL A 61 9.28 -9.34 7.52
CA VAL A 61 10.52 -9.67 8.24
C VAL A 61 10.35 -9.72 9.76
N ALA A 62 9.31 -9.08 10.31
CA ALA A 62 9.14 -8.95 11.74
C ALA A 62 7.77 -9.39 12.26
N LEU A 63 6.68 -8.76 11.79
CA LEU A 63 5.33 -8.97 12.32
C LEU A 63 4.84 -10.39 12.06
N PHE A 64 4.87 -10.84 10.80
CA PHE A 64 4.35 -12.14 10.38
C PHE A 64 5.08 -13.32 11.05
N PRO A 65 6.42 -13.33 11.15
CA PRO A 65 7.12 -14.32 11.97
C PRO A 65 6.65 -14.35 13.43
N ALA A 66 6.39 -13.19 14.03
CA ALA A 66 5.93 -13.09 15.42
C ALA A 66 4.47 -13.59 15.59
N VAL A 67 3.60 -13.32 14.61
CA VAL A 67 2.26 -13.89 14.52
C VAL A 67 2.32 -15.41 14.41
N ARG A 68 3.14 -15.97 13.50
CA ARG A 68 3.27 -17.43 13.35
C ARG A 68 3.74 -18.12 14.63
N ARG A 69 4.65 -17.50 15.41
CA ARG A 69 5.12 -18.05 16.69
C ARG A 69 4.02 -18.05 17.76
N SER A 70 3.26 -16.97 17.89
CA SER A 70 2.27 -16.81 18.96
C SER A 70 0.89 -17.36 18.63
N ALA A 71 0.54 -17.44 17.34
CA ALA A 71 -0.74 -17.91 16.82
C ALA A 71 -0.55 -18.82 15.59
N PRO A 72 -0.01 -20.05 15.76
CA PRO A 72 0.28 -20.95 14.63
C PRO A 72 -0.93 -21.30 13.75
N HIS A 73 -2.14 -21.22 14.30
CA HIS A 73 -3.39 -21.44 13.59
C HIS A 73 -3.70 -20.38 12.52
N LEU A 74 -2.98 -19.26 12.50
CA LEU A 74 -3.08 -18.23 11.45
C LEU A 74 -2.04 -18.40 10.34
N SER A 75 -1.23 -19.47 10.33
CA SER A 75 -0.15 -19.62 9.33
C SER A 75 -0.65 -19.52 7.89
N ASP A 76 -1.79 -20.16 7.57
CA ASP A 76 -2.39 -20.09 6.23
C ASP A 76 -2.86 -18.68 5.87
N VAL A 77 -3.31 -17.90 6.86
CA VAL A 77 -3.71 -16.50 6.64
C VAL A 77 -2.47 -15.64 6.39
N VAL A 78 -1.39 -15.87 7.14
CA VAL A 78 -0.11 -15.18 6.92
C VAL A 78 0.46 -15.54 5.55
N ASP A 79 0.40 -16.81 5.12
CA ASP A 79 0.81 -17.22 3.77
C ASP A 79 0.04 -16.44 2.68
N GLN A 80 -1.26 -16.22 2.89
CA GLN A 80 -2.07 -15.43 1.97
C GLN A 80 -1.70 -13.95 1.98
N LEU A 81 -1.45 -13.35 3.15
CA LEU A 81 -1.02 -11.94 3.25
C LEU A 81 0.35 -11.72 2.59
N GLU A 82 1.30 -12.64 2.79
CA GLU A 82 2.61 -12.61 2.11
C GLU A 82 2.44 -12.75 0.58
N ALA A 83 1.51 -13.58 0.11
CA ALA A 83 1.20 -13.68 -1.32
C ALA A 83 0.58 -12.38 -1.87
N ASP A 84 -0.31 -11.74 -1.10
CA ASP A 84 -0.87 -10.43 -1.44
C ASP A 84 0.24 -9.36 -1.51
N HIS A 85 1.22 -9.38 -0.60
CA HIS A 85 2.39 -8.48 -0.64
C HIS A 85 3.17 -8.61 -1.95
N GLN A 86 3.42 -9.84 -2.43
CA GLN A 86 4.13 -10.06 -3.68
C GLN A 86 3.35 -9.54 -4.89
N LEU A 87 2.03 -9.76 -4.92
CA LEU A 87 1.17 -9.23 -5.97
C LEU A 87 1.16 -7.68 -5.96
N ILE A 88 0.96 -7.09 -4.78
CA ILE A 88 0.94 -5.63 -4.61
C ILE A 88 2.29 -5.02 -4.98
N ALA A 89 3.41 -5.66 -4.64
CA ALA A 89 4.74 -5.21 -5.04
C ALA A 89 4.87 -5.10 -6.57
N GLY A 90 4.37 -6.09 -7.32
CA GLY A 90 4.35 -6.01 -8.79
C GLY A 90 3.50 -4.86 -9.33
N LEU A 91 2.32 -4.63 -8.74
CA LEU A 91 1.44 -3.51 -9.12
C LEU A 91 2.07 -2.15 -8.79
N LEU A 92 2.80 -2.04 -7.69
CA LEU A 92 3.56 -0.84 -7.33
C LEU A 92 4.67 -0.56 -8.35
N ASP A 93 5.39 -1.58 -8.82
CA ASP A 93 6.40 -1.43 -9.88
C ASP A 93 5.78 -0.89 -11.18
N GLU A 94 4.58 -1.35 -11.53
CA GLU A 94 3.83 -0.85 -12.70
C GLU A 94 3.41 0.61 -12.54
N VAL A 95 2.92 0.99 -11.34
CA VAL A 95 2.59 2.38 -11.00
C VAL A 95 3.83 3.26 -11.07
N GLU A 96 4.96 2.83 -10.53
CA GLU A 96 6.22 3.57 -10.59
C GLU A 96 6.68 3.79 -12.03
N ALA A 97 6.64 2.74 -12.85
CA ALA A 97 7.00 2.82 -14.25
C ALA A 97 6.08 3.77 -15.03
N ALA A 98 4.76 3.71 -14.79
CA ALA A 98 3.79 4.62 -15.39
C ALA A 98 3.99 6.07 -14.95
N ALA A 99 4.23 6.29 -13.65
CA ALA A 99 4.49 7.62 -13.09
C ALA A 99 5.78 8.23 -13.62
N ARG A 100 6.84 7.45 -13.88
CA ARG A 100 8.08 8.00 -14.48
C ARG A 100 7.85 8.49 -15.91
N ARG A 101 7.10 7.73 -16.71
CA ARG A 101 6.78 8.09 -18.11
C ARG A 101 5.99 9.39 -18.24
N THR A 102 5.10 9.72 -17.31
CA THR A 102 4.38 11.00 -17.34
C THR A 102 5.30 12.22 -17.15
N GLY A 103 6.50 12.03 -16.61
CA GLY A 103 7.49 13.10 -16.44
C GLY A 103 8.52 13.23 -17.58
N GLU A 104 8.51 12.32 -18.55
CA GLU A 104 9.51 12.26 -19.64
C GLU A 104 9.02 12.90 -20.96
N VAL A 105 7.72 13.22 -21.07
CA VAL A 105 7.14 13.76 -22.31
C VAL A 105 7.43 15.26 -22.42
N GLU A 106 8.24 15.65 -23.41
CA GLU A 106 8.38 17.06 -23.84
C GLU A 106 7.00 17.68 -24.09
N ALA A 107 6.77 18.91 -23.61
CA ALA A 107 5.48 19.62 -23.62
C ALA A 107 4.82 19.81 -25.02
N SER A 108 5.46 19.33 -26.10
CA SER A 108 4.98 19.39 -27.48
C SER A 108 4.09 18.20 -27.91
N ALA A 109 4.02 17.10 -27.15
CA ALA A 109 3.26 15.89 -27.51
C ALA A 109 2.08 15.62 -26.57
N TRP A 110 1.05 16.48 -26.62
CA TRP A 110 -0.15 16.39 -25.76
C TRP A 110 -0.90 15.05 -25.82
N ALA A 111 -0.84 14.33 -26.95
CA ALA A 111 -1.46 13.01 -27.10
C ALA A 111 -0.71 11.91 -26.32
N ASP A 112 0.62 11.95 -26.31
CA ASP A 112 1.46 10.97 -25.61
C ASP A 112 1.34 11.11 -24.09
N ASP A 113 1.16 12.34 -23.61
CA ASP A 113 0.89 12.64 -22.20
C ASP A 113 -0.48 12.13 -21.73
N ALA A 114 -1.53 12.29 -22.53
CA ALA A 114 -2.87 11.81 -22.18
C ALA A 114 -2.92 10.28 -22.05
N ASP A 115 -2.23 9.57 -22.94
CA ASP A 115 -2.08 8.11 -22.92
C ASP A 115 -1.22 7.64 -21.73
N ALA A 116 -0.13 8.35 -21.42
CA ALA A 116 0.67 8.07 -20.22
C ALA A 116 -0.12 8.25 -18.92
N ARG A 117 -0.93 9.32 -18.81
CA ARG A 117 -1.83 9.55 -17.67
C ARG A 117 -2.93 8.49 -17.58
N GLY A 118 -3.49 8.07 -18.72
CA GLY A 118 -4.46 6.97 -18.78
C GLY A 118 -3.92 5.67 -18.18
N ARG A 119 -2.71 5.27 -18.60
CA ARG A 119 -2.02 4.09 -18.04
C ARG A 119 -1.76 4.20 -16.54
N LEU A 120 -1.32 5.37 -16.07
CA LEU A 120 -1.10 5.58 -14.64
C LEU A 120 -2.40 5.44 -13.85
N ALA A 121 -3.49 6.01 -14.35
CA ALA A 121 -4.81 5.92 -13.71
C ALA A 121 -5.35 4.49 -13.69
N GLU A 122 -5.09 3.68 -14.73
CA GLU A 122 -5.44 2.26 -14.77
C GLU A 122 -4.65 1.45 -13.75
N ALA A 123 -3.33 1.59 -13.72
CA ALA A 123 -2.46 0.90 -12.77
C ALA A 123 -2.82 1.24 -11.30
N LEU A 124 -3.11 2.51 -11.00
CA LEU A 124 -3.57 2.94 -9.67
C LEU A 124 -4.92 2.33 -9.29
N ARG A 125 -5.84 2.16 -10.24
CA ARG A 125 -7.15 1.55 -10.00
C ARG A 125 -7.02 0.06 -9.68
N GLU A 126 -6.15 -0.64 -10.40
CA GLU A 126 -5.86 -2.05 -10.15
C GLU A 126 -5.21 -2.24 -8.77
N LEU A 127 -4.17 -1.46 -8.46
CA LEU A 127 -3.55 -1.43 -7.14
C LEU A 127 -4.58 -1.17 -6.03
N SER A 128 -5.50 -0.23 -6.24
CA SER A 128 -6.56 0.10 -5.27
C SER A 128 -7.48 -1.07 -4.98
N GLY A 129 -7.85 -1.86 -5.98
CA GLY A 129 -8.68 -3.06 -5.76
C GLY A 129 -7.99 -4.08 -4.85
N HIS A 130 -6.71 -4.34 -5.09
CA HIS A 130 -5.95 -5.34 -4.34
C HIS A 130 -5.53 -4.84 -2.96
N LEU A 131 -5.00 -3.62 -2.86
CA LEU A 131 -4.50 -3.10 -1.59
C LEU A 131 -5.62 -2.93 -0.57
N HIS A 132 -6.78 -2.38 -0.93
CA HIS A 132 -7.87 -2.23 0.04
C HIS A 132 -8.33 -3.57 0.62
N GLY A 133 -8.52 -4.58 -0.24
CA GLY A 133 -8.92 -5.92 0.21
C GLY A 133 -7.87 -6.60 1.08
N HIS A 134 -6.59 -6.36 0.80
CA HIS A 134 -5.47 -6.84 1.61
C HIS A 134 -5.46 -6.18 2.99
N LEU A 135 -5.48 -4.84 3.07
CA LEU A 135 -5.44 -4.10 4.34
C LEU A 135 -6.63 -4.45 5.26
N ASP A 136 -7.82 -4.62 4.69
CA ASP A 136 -9.02 -5.00 5.45
C ASP A 136 -8.86 -6.41 6.06
N ARG A 137 -8.34 -7.36 5.25
CA ARG A 137 -8.12 -8.74 5.70
C ARG A 137 -7.06 -8.80 6.79
N GLU A 138 -5.98 -8.06 6.65
CA GLU A 138 -4.90 -8.01 7.63
C GLU A 138 -5.41 -7.47 8.97
N GLU A 139 -6.10 -6.33 8.96
CA GLU A 139 -6.67 -5.74 10.18
C GLU A 139 -7.65 -6.71 10.87
N GLU A 140 -8.55 -7.34 10.11
CA GLU A 140 -9.51 -8.30 10.64
C GLU A 140 -8.82 -9.54 11.24
N ALA A 141 -7.85 -10.11 10.53
CA ALA A 141 -7.20 -11.34 10.94
C ALA A 141 -6.23 -11.14 12.11
N LEU A 142 -5.46 -10.05 12.11
CA LEU A 142 -4.40 -9.85 13.09
C LEU A 142 -4.90 -9.20 14.37
N ALA A 143 -5.96 -8.38 14.33
CA ALA A 143 -6.44 -7.66 15.51
C ALA A 143 -6.64 -8.54 16.76
N PRO A 144 -7.30 -9.72 16.71
CA PRO A 144 -7.47 -10.57 17.89
C PRO A 144 -6.14 -11.02 18.49
N VAL A 145 -5.14 -11.31 17.66
CA VAL A 145 -3.82 -11.75 18.11
C VAL A 145 -3.03 -10.59 18.69
N LEU A 146 -2.99 -9.43 18.00
CA LEU A 146 -2.28 -8.26 18.49
C LEU A 146 -2.86 -7.76 19.83
N LEU A 147 -4.19 -7.77 19.99
CA LEU A 147 -4.83 -7.42 21.26
C LEU A 147 -4.48 -8.37 22.42
N SER A 148 -4.06 -9.60 22.12
CA SER A 148 -3.62 -10.57 23.13
C SER A 148 -2.18 -10.33 23.61
N TRP A 149 -1.36 -9.60 22.83
CA TRP A 149 0.04 -9.37 23.16
C TRP A 149 0.19 -8.26 24.21
N GLN A 150 0.85 -8.60 25.32
CA GLN A 150 1.31 -7.64 26.33
C GLN A 150 2.76 -7.19 26.07
N GLU A 151 3.53 -8.05 25.41
CA GLU A 151 4.91 -7.83 24.98
C GLU A 151 5.14 -8.54 23.64
N TRP A 152 6.23 -8.20 22.95
CA TRP A 152 6.55 -8.82 21.66
C TRP A 152 6.85 -10.32 21.83
N PRO A 153 6.22 -11.22 21.05
CA PRO A 153 6.45 -12.66 21.20
C PRO A 153 7.86 -13.03 20.74
N ARG A 154 8.62 -13.60 21.67
CA ARG A 154 9.99 -14.10 21.44
C ARG A 154 9.95 -15.51 20.87
#